data_AF-A0A2G8JRX2-F1
#
_entry.id   AF-A0A2G8JRX2-F1
#
_cell.length_a   1.000
_cell.length_b   1.000
_cell.length_c   1.000
_cell.angle_alpha   90.00
_cell.angle_beta   90.00
_cell.angle_gamma   90.00
#
_symmetry.space_group_name_H-M   'P 1'
#
loop_
_entity.id
_entity.type
_entity.pdbx_description
1 polymer ?
#
loop_
_entity_poly.entity_id
_entity_poly.type
_entity_poly.pdbx_seq_one_letter_code
_entity_poly.pdbx_strand_id
1 'polypeptide(L)'
;MCASTSAKPVTFCEKCGEQYQGVLDVVEEIKKDHDCRDKLLNSDILQIVQKMNTFVMDLWMDGNCDNCFTQNQNEPPDVNYREFSNDTKQFLILFNQTQECFKTYNHTDTDIYGGDIVSNKTLCQKCRKNYIHLNEFYGQMGSIGSLCMDLVEMMNVTRQQWNQVHCTEHTTNYTSVVSISVFCCSLPSSSTCLQCSSPGRESS
;
A
#
# COMPACT_ATOMS: atom_id res chain seq x y z
N MET A 1 9.17 -8.85 18.67
CA MET A 1 8.37 -10.03 18.24
C MET A 1 7.21 -9.61 17.32
N CYS A 2 6.41 -8.58 17.67
CA CYS A 2 5.28 -8.13 16.84
C CYS A 2 5.65 -7.81 15.38
N ALA A 3 6.67 -6.98 15.15
CA ALA A 3 7.10 -6.61 13.80
C ALA A 3 7.39 -7.85 12.92
N SER A 4 8.06 -8.86 13.47
CA SER A 4 8.37 -10.10 12.75
C SER A 4 7.14 -10.91 12.39
N THR A 5 6.14 -10.98 13.28
CA THR A 5 4.88 -11.71 13.03
C THR A 5 3.94 -10.95 12.09
N SER A 6 4.09 -9.63 12.00
CA SER A 6 3.27 -8.74 11.16
C SER A 6 3.96 -8.34 9.86
N ALA A 7 5.04 -9.03 9.47
CA ALA A 7 5.84 -8.71 8.30
C ALA A 7 5.30 -9.29 6.98
N LYS A 8 4.42 -10.31 7.03
CA LYS A 8 3.87 -10.93 5.82
C LYS A 8 2.47 -11.56 6.03
N PRO A 9 1.42 -11.04 5.35
CA PRO A 9 1.42 -9.72 4.70
C PRO A 9 1.72 -8.63 5.75
N VAL A 10 2.31 -7.52 5.31
CA VAL A 10 2.60 -6.36 6.16
C VAL A 10 1.31 -5.81 6.78
N THR A 11 1.20 -5.95 8.10
CA THR A 11 0.12 -5.40 8.95
C THR A 11 0.73 -4.79 10.21
N PHE A 12 1.89 -4.14 10.05
CA PHE A 12 2.73 -3.71 11.15
C PHE A 12 2.14 -2.51 11.87
N CYS A 13 1.67 -1.51 11.12
CA CYS A 13 1.14 -0.28 11.70
C CYS A 13 -0.11 -0.54 12.55
N GLU A 14 -1.03 -1.38 12.04
CA GLU A 14 -2.23 -1.81 12.75
C GLU A 14 -1.90 -2.66 13.99
N LYS A 15 -1.12 -3.73 13.83
CA LYS A 15 -0.98 -4.75 14.89
C LYS A 15 0.06 -4.42 15.94
N CYS A 16 1.02 -3.57 15.62
CA CYS A 16 2.16 -3.29 16.50
C CYS A 16 2.11 -1.89 17.14
N GLY A 17 0.99 -1.17 16.97
CA GLY A 17 0.82 0.17 17.52
C GLY A 17 0.98 0.24 19.03
N GLU A 18 0.33 -0.64 19.78
CA GLU A 18 0.43 -0.68 21.24
C GLU A 18 1.87 -0.90 21.71
N GLN A 19 2.59 -1.84 21.10
CA GLN A 19 3.98 -2.12 21.45
C GLN A 19 4.91 -0.98 21.04
N TYR A 20 4.62 -0.28 19.95
CA TYR A 20 5.34 0.93 19.57
C TYR A 20 5.19 2.02 20.64
N GLN A 21 3.97 2.27 21.12
CA GLN A 21 3.74 3.23 22.20
C GLN A 21 4.49 2.85 23.48
N GLY A 22 4.43 1.58 23.87
CA GLY A 22 5.12 1.11 25.07
C GLY A 22 6.64 1.33 25.00
N VAL A 23 7.25 1.23 23.81
CA VAL A 23 8.67 1.58 23.64
C VAL A 23 8.91 3.07 23.84
N LEU A 24 8.04 3.94 23.31
CA LEU A 24 8.15 5.38 23.49
C LEU A 24 8.05 5.77 24.95
N ASP A 25 7.05 5.24 25.66
CA ASP A 25 6.77 5.56 27.06
C ASP A 25 7.97 5.17 27.95
N VAL A 26 8.47 3.93 27.81
CA VAL A 26 9.60 3.44 28.60
C VAL A 26 10.88 4.23 28.31
N VAL A 27 11.15 4.54 27.05
CA VAL A 27 12.34 5.32 26.70
C VAL A 27 12.24 6.76 27.21
N GLU A 28 11.05 7.35 27.22
CA GLU A 28 10.81 8.67 27.80
C GLU A 28 11.04 8.67 29.31
N GLU A 29 10.57 7.65 30.02
CA GLU A 29 10.82 7.48 31.46
C GLU A 29 12.32 7.33 31.76
N ILE A 30 13.04 6.49 31.01
CA ILE A 30 14.50 6.33 31.16
C ILE A 30 15.21 7.67 30.97
N LYS A 31 14.77 8.50 30.02
CA LYS A 31 15.39 9.81 29.75
C LYS A 31 15.15 10.82 30.88
N LYS A 32 14.03 10.72 31.60
CA LYS A 32 13.67 11.61 32.72
C LYS A 32 14.53 11.36 33.96
N ASP A 33 14.95 10.12 34.20
CA ASP A 33 15.85 9.76 35.30
C ASP A 33 17.32 9.89 34.88
N HIS A 34 18.05 10.79 35.54
CA HIS A 34 19.45 11.09 35.21
C HIS A 34 20.37 9.86 35.35
N ASP A 35 20.20 9.08 36.41
CA ASP A 35 21.04 7.93 36.71
C ASP A 35 20.74 6.77 35.76
N CYS A 36 19.48 6.55 35.43
CA CYS A 36 19.05 5.53 34.48
C CYS A 36 19.49 5.88 33.05
N ARG A 37 19.32 7.14 32.62
CA ARG A 37 19.77 7.61 31.32
C ARG A 37 21.25 7.36 31.12
N ASP A 38 22.07 7.78 32.08
CA ASP A 38 23.52 7.69 31.93
C ASP A 38 23.99 6.23 31.96
N LYS A 39 23.40 5.38 32.81
CA LYS A 39 23.76 3.95 32.89
C LYS A 39 23.25 3.13 31.70
N LEU A 40 22.00 3.33 31.26
CA LEU A 40 21.36 2.48 30.25
C LEU A 40 21.52 2.97 28.81
N LEU A 41 21.65 4.28 28.60
CA LEU A 41 21.78 4.85 27.24
C LEU A 41 23.22 5.24 26.91
N ASN A 42 23.99 5.75 27.90
CA ASN A 42 25.28 6.38 27.63
C ASN A 42 26.51 5.56 28.08
N SER A 43 26.35 4.64 29.04
CA SER A 43 27.50 3.92 29.64
C SER A 43 27.84 2.59 28.94
N ASP A 44 26.88 1.97 28.27
CA ASP A 44 27.11 0.70 27.58
C ASP A 44 27.77 0.90 26.21
N ILE A 45 28.91 0.24 25.96
CA ILE A 45 29.68 0.32 24.70
C ILE A 45 28.80 0.07 23.46
N LEU A 46 27.80 -0.81 23.59
CA LEU A 46 26.93 -1.19 22.48
C LEU A 46 25.72 -0.27 22.32
N GLN A 47 25.31 0.45 23.37
CA GLN A 47 24.11 1.30 23.42
C GLN A 47 22.85 0.60 22.90
N ILE A 48 22.61 -0.65 23.36
CA ILE A 48 21.56 -1.52 22.81
C ILE A 48 20.18 -0.87 22.93
N VAL A 49 19.87 -0.24 24.06
CA VAL A 49 18.57 0.41 24.29
C VAL A 49 18.35 1.54 23.28
N GLN A 50 19.35 2.39 23.06
CA GLN A 50 19.26 3.48 22.11
C GLN A 50 19.13 2.98 20.66
N LYS A 51 19.91 1.96 20.28
CA LYS A 51 19.83 1.36 18.94
C LYS A 51 18.48 0.69 18.69
N MET A 52 17.94 -0.01 19.69
CA MET A 52 16.61 -0.61 19.60
C MET A 52 15.52 0.46 19.47
N ASN A 53 15.60 1.54 20.26
CA ASN A 53 14.67 2.66 20.15
C ASN A 53 14.74 3.29 18.75
N THR A 54 15.93 3.55 18.22
CA THR A 54 16.11 4.06 16.86
C THR A 54 15.54 3.10 15.82
N PHE A 55 15.85 1.81 15.91
CA PHE A 55 15.28 0.81 15.00
C PHE A 55 13.75 0.77 15.00
N VAL A 56 13.12 0.84 16.18
CA VAL A 56 11.66 0.84 16.31
C VAL A 56 11.05 2.12 15.73
N MET A 57 11.67 3.28 16.00
CA MET A 57 11.27 4.57 15.43
C MET A 57 11.39 4.58 13.91
N ASP A 58 12.54 4.14 13.38
CA ASP A 58 12.82 4.11 11.95
C ASP A 58 11.83 3.19 11.24
N LEU A 59 11.54 2.00 11.79
CA LEU A 59 10.55 1.09 11.21
C LEU A 59 9.14 1.70 11.15
N TRP A 60 8.76 2.48 12.18
CA TRP A 60 7.47 3.18 12.20
C TRP A 60 7.40 4.30 11.16
N MET A 61 8.47 5.07 11.02
CA MET A 61 8.59 6.15 10.03
C MET A 61 8.65 5.62 8.61
N ASP A 62 9.44 4.57 8.35
CA ASP A 62 9.56 3.90 7.06
C ASP A 62 8.24 3.25 6.64
N GLY A 63 7.48 2.73 7.60
CA GLY A 63 6.12 2.23 7.39
C GLY A 63 5.09 3.35 7.17
N ASN A 64 5.47 4.61 7.34
CA ASN A 64 4.61 5.79 7.30
C ASN A 64 3.35 5.60 8.17
N CYS A 65 3.53 4.95 9.32
CA CYS A 65 2.42 4.38 10.08
C CYS A 65 1.49 5.43 10.67
N ASP A 66 1.97 6.64 10.93
CA ASP A 66 1.12 7.74 11.40
C ASP A 66 0.00 8.08 10.40
N ASN A 67 0.22 7.86 9.10
CA ASN A 67 -0.78 8.14 8.07
C ASN A 67 -1.91 7.09 8.02
N CYS A 68 -1.81 5.98 8.77
CA CYS A 68 -2.95 5.09 8.98
C CYS A 68 -4.01 5.74 9.90
N PHE A 69 -3.60 6.69 10.75
CA PHE A 69 -4.37 7.13 11.90
C PHE A 69 -4.79 8.59 11.81
N THR A 70 -5.76 8.96 12.64
CA THR A 70 -6.20 10.35 12.75
C THR A 70 -5.12 11.16 13.47
N GLN A 71 -4.69 12.27 12.88
CA GLN A 71 -3.76 13.20 13.53
C GLN A 71 -4.52 14.10 14.51
N ASN A 72 -4.77 13.63 15.73
CA ASN A 72 -5.36 14.46 16.78
C ASN A 72 -4.27 15.30 17.46
N GLN A 73 -3.94 16.47 16.88
CA GLN A 73 -2.99 17.42 17.48
C GLN A 73 -3.53 18.11 18.75
N ASN A 74 -4.83 17.95 19.06
CA ASN A 74 -5.54 18.73 20.07
C ASN A 74 -6.02 17.93 21.29
N GLU A 75 -5.74 16.64 21.37
CA GLU A 75 -6.22 15.80 22.48
C GLU A 75 -5.14 15.57 23.55
N PRO A 76 -5.53 15.52 24.84
CA PRO A 76 -4.60 15.21 25.93
C PRO A 76 -3.92 13.85 25.69
N PRO A 77 -2.66 13.68 26.15
CA PRO A 77 -1.88 12.45 25.98
C PRO A 77 -2.49 11.16 26.60
N ASP A 78 -3.65 11.27 27.25
CA ASP A 78 -4.38 10.17 27.92
C ASP A 78 -5.57 9.65 27.08
N VAL A 79 -5.76 10.16 25.85
CA VAL A 79 -6.81 9.70 24.92
C VAL A 79 -6.26 8.62 23.99
N ASN A 80 -6.88 7.45 24.12
CA ASN A 80 -6.73 6.21 23.36
C ASN A 80 -5.92 6.30 22.04
N TYR A 81 -4.83 5.56 22.02
CA TYR A 81 -3.86 5.45 20.95
C TYR A 81 -4.53 5.19 19.58
N ARG A 82 -4.49 6.23 18.74
CA ARG A 82 -4.49 6.16 17.27
C ARG A 82 -5.69 5.43 16.67
N GLU A 83 -6.84 6.08 16.72
CA GLU A 83 -8.00 5.68 15.92
C GLU A 83 -7.69 5.85 14.42
N PHE A 84 -8.03 4.84 13.60
CA PHE A 84 -7.86 4.92 12.15
C PHE A 84 -8.52 6.16 11.56
N SER A 85 -7.85 6.78 10.59
CA SER A 85 -8.41 7.90 9.85
C SER A 85 -9.69 7.47 9.11
N ASN A 86 -10.54 8.43 8.77
CA ASN A 86 -11.80 8.11 8.08
C ASN A 86 -11.55 7.42 6.73
N ASP A 87 -10.49 7.84 6.03
CA ASP A 87 -10.08 7.24 4.76
C ASP A 87 -9.53 5.82 4.95
N THR A 88 -8.72 5.58 5.99
CA THR A 88 -8.26 4.24 6.35
C THR A 88 -9.43 3.31 6.66
N LYS A 89 -10.39 3.76 7.47
CA LYS A 89 -11.60 2.97 7.78
C LYS A 89 -12.39 2.63 6.51
N GLN A 90 -12.58 3.62 5.64
CA GLN A 90 -13.30 3.40 4.38
C GLN A 90 -12.55 2.44 3.46
N PHE A 91 -11.22 2.55 3.36
CA PHE A 91 -10.39 1.60 2.62
C PHE A 91 -10.56 0.18 3.15
N LEU A 92 -10.47 -0.01 4.47
CA LEU A 92 -10.59 -1.32 5.12
C LEU A 92 -11.96 -1.96 4.87
N ILE A 93 -13.03 -1.16 4.84
CA ILE A 93 -14.37 -1.64 4.47
C ILE A 93 -14.39 -2.16 3.03
N LEU A 94 -13.90 -1.36 2.07
CA LEU A 94 -13.84 -1.75 0.65
C LEU A 94 -12.93 -2.96 0.41
N PHE A 95 -11.81 -3.01 1.14
CA PHE A 95 -10.88 -4.12 1.12
C PHE A 95 -11.56 -5.41 1.60
N ASN A 96 -12.19 -5.38 2.78
CA ASN A 96 -12.88 -6.55 3.33
C ASN A 96 -14.00 -7.04 2.40
N GLN A 97 -14.81 -6.13 1.84
CA GLN A 97 -15.84 -6.48 0.85
C GLN A 97 -15.25 -7.15 -0.41
N THR A 98 -14.07 -6.70 -0.84
CA THR A 98 -13.37 -7.28 -2.00
C THR A 98 -12.83 -8.67 -1.67
N GLN A 99 -12.15 -8.81 -0.52
CA GLN A 99 -11.59 -10.09 -0.08
C GLN A 99 -12.68 -11.12 0.23
N GLU A 100 -13.81 -10.72 0.81
CA GLU A 100 -14.97 -11.59 1.01
C GLU A 100 -15.55 -12.07 -0.31
N CYS A 101 -15.64 -11.18 -1.31
CA CYS A 101 -16.07 -11.56 -2.65
C CYS A 101 -15.10 -12.57 -3.27
N PHE A 102 -13.79 -12.28 -3.23
CA PHE A 102 -12.77 -13.20 -3.72
C PHE A 102 -12.90 -14.55 -3.03
N LYS A 103 -12.94 -14.59 -1.70
CA LYS A 103 -13.12 -15.84 -0.93
C LYS A 103 -14.36 -16.63 -1.35
N THR A 104 -15.47 -15.94 -1.62
CA THR A 104 -16.75 -16.56 -2.03
C THR A 104 -16.65 -17.22 -3.41
N TYR A 105 -15.95 -16.59 -4.36
CA TYR A 105 -15.90 -17.03 -5.76
C TYR A 105 -14.55 -17.65 -6.19
N ASN A 106 -13.57 -17.74 -5.29
CA ASN A 106 -12.27 -18.40 -5.53
C ASN A 106 -12.39 -19.94 -5.55
N HIS A 107 -13.59 -20.48 -5.31
CA HIS A 107 -13.87 -21.93 -5.25
C HIS A 107 -15.01 -22.40 -6.15
N THR A 108 -15.59 -21.53 -6.98
CA THR A 108 -16.67 -21.90 -7.89
C THR A 108 -16.13 -22.01 -9.32
N ASP A 109 -16.12 -23.25 -9.81
CA ASP A 109 -15.96 -23.69 -11.19
C ASP A 109 -14.52 -23.69 -11.76
N THR A 110 -13.74 -24.68 -11.32
CA THR A 110 -12.81 -25.35 -12.24
C THR A 110 -13.60 -26.42 -13.00
N ASP A 111 -14.52 -25.98 -13.87
CA ASP A 111 -15.19 -26.91 -14.79
C ASP A 111 -14.17 -27.39 -15.83
N ILE A 112 -13.64 -28.59 -15.61
CA ILE A 112 -12.85 -29.33 -16.59
C ILE A 112 -13.83 -29.89 -17.63
N TYR A 113 -14.16 -29.10 -18.65
CA TYR A 113 -14.81 -29.61 -19.86
C TYR A 113 -13.95 -29.24 -21.08
N GLY A 114 -13.20 -30.23 -21.60
CA GLY A 114 -12.54 -30.10 -22.91
C GLY A 114 -11.16 -29.44 -22.92
N GLY A 115 -10.33 -29.61 -21.90
CA GLY A 115 -8.89 -29.32 -21.99
C GLY A 115 -8.47 -27.84 -21.94
N ASP A 116 -9.42 -26.90 -21.98
CA ASP A 116 -9.18 -25.48 -21.72
C ASP A 116 -9.68 -25.11 -20.31
N ILE A 117 -8.85 -24.39 -19.57
CA ILE A 117 -9.18 -23.92 -18.22
C ILE A 117 -10.34 -22.91 -18.36
N VAL A 118 -11.55 -23.29 -17.94
CA VAL A 118 -12.68 -22.37 -17.73
C VAL A 118 -12.37 -21.52 -16.47
N SER A 119 -11.32 -20.71 -16.54
CA SER A 119 -10.76 -20.02 -15.38
C SER A 119 -11.62 -18.82 -15.00
N ASN A 120 -11.98 -18.70 -13.71
CA ASN A 120 -12.15 -17.43 -12.99
C ASN A 120 -13.15 -16.38 -13.53
N LYS A 121 -13.83 -16.61 -14.65
CA LYS A 121 -14.76 -15.64 -15.25
C LYS A 121 -15.88 -15.27 -14.29
N THR A 122 -16.35 -16.21 -13.48
CA THR A 122 -17.34 -16.00 -12.43
C THR A 122 -16.82 -15.05 -11.34
N LEU A 123 -15.62 -15.28 -10.80
CA LEU A 123 -14.99 -14.37 -9.83
C LEU A 123 -14.81 -12.98 -10.43
N CYS A 124 -14.23 -12.90 -11.64
CA CYS A 124 -14.03 -11.63 -12.32
C CYS A 124 -15.35 -10.88 -12.45
N GLN A 125 -16.40 -11.52 -12.97
CA GLN A 125 -17.70 -10.88 -13.17
C GLN A 125 -18.36 -10.46 -11.86
N LYS A 126 -18.34 -11.32 -10.84
CA LYS A 126 -19.03 -11.07 -9.57
C LYS A 126 -18.30 -10.06 -8.69
N CYS A 127 -16.97 -10.07 -8.71
CA CYS A 127 -16.14 -9.22 -7.86
C CYS A 127 -15.59 -7.96 -8.57
N ARG A 128 -15.81 -7.79 -9.88
CA ARG A 128 -15.38 -6.61 -10.65
C ARG A 128 -15.74 -5.29 -9.98
N LYS A 129 -16.98 -5.17 -9.53
CA LYS A 129 -17.47 -3.94 -8.90
C LYS A 129 -16.71 -3.62 -7.61
N ASN A 130 -16.53 -4.60 -6.73
CA ASN A 130 -15.82 -4.42 -5.46
C ASN A 130 -14.36 -4.05 -5.71
N TYR A 131 -13.68 -4.78 -6.60
CA TYR A 131 -12.28 -4.54 -6.94
C TYR A 131 -12.06 -3.15 -7.57
N ILE A 132 -12.88 -2.76 -8.57
CA ILE A 132 -12.77 -1.44 -9.21
C ILE A 132 -12.98 -0.34 -8.18
N HIS A 133 -14.01 -0.46 -7.34
CA HIS A 133 -14.31 0.54 -6.32
C HIS A 133 -13.17 0.69 -5.30
N LEU A 134 -12.61 -0.42 -4.82
CA LEU A 134 -11.43 -0.40 -3.96
C LEU A 134 -10.23 0.25 -4.65
N ASN A 135 -9.94 -0.13 -5.90
CA ASN A 135 -8.78 0.36 -6.64
C ASN A 135 -8.90 1.86 -6.98
N GLU A 136 -10.10 2.33 -7.31
CA GLU A 136 -10.38 3.76 -7.53
C GLU A 136 -10.26 4.55 -6.24
N PHE A 137 -10.84 4.06 -5.13
CA PHE A 137 -10.72 4.71 -3.83
C PHE A 137 -9.25 4.81 -3.40
N TYR A 138 -8.49 3.72 -3.49
CA TYR A 138 -7.05 3.72 -3.23
C TYR A 138 -6.29 4.76 -4.09
N GLY A 139 -6.67 4.90 -5.37
CA GLY A 139 -6.08 5.90 -6.27
C GLY A 139 -6.37 7.35 -5.86
N GLN A 140 -7.43 7.59 -5.09
CA GLN A 140 -7.78 8.91 -4.55
C GLN A 140 -7.09 9.23 -3.22
N MET A 141 -6.65 8.21 -2.47
CA MET A 141 -6.01 8.40 -1.15
C MET A 141 -4.61 9.04 -1.23
N GLY A 142 -3.97 9.00 -2.39
CA GLY A 142 -2.71 9.71 -2.65
C GLY A 142 -1.62 8.84 -3.29
N SER A 143 -0.38 9.32 -3.19
CA SER A 143 0.78 8.61 -3.72
C SER A 143 1.21 7.46 -2.82
N ILE A 144 1.89 6.45 -3.38
CA ILE A 144 2.37 5.29 -2.61
C ILE A 144 3.23 5.73 -1.40
N GLY A 145 4.09 6.74 -1.57
CA GLY A 145 4.95 7.24 -0.50
C GLY A 145 4.23 8.04 0.60
N SER A 146 2.97 8.44 0.38
CA SER A 146 2.16 9.16 1.38
C SER A 146 1.19 8.26 2.12
N LEU A 147 1.03 7.00 1.71
CA LEU A 147 0.16 6.04 2.39
C LEU A 147 0.96 5.22 3.40
N CYS A 148 0.28 4.75 4.45
CA CYS A 148 0.91 3.81 5.37
C CYS A 148 1.05 2.43 4.72
N MET A 149 2.13 1.74 5.09
CA MET A 149 2.60 0.54 4.38
C MET A 149 1.61 -0.63 4.46
N ASP A 150 0.79 -0.71 5.51
CA ASP A 150 -0.27 -1.70 5.64
C ASP A 150 -1.28 -1.60 4.48
N LEU A 151 -1.70 -0.39 4.09
CA LEU A 151 -2.66 -0.18 3.00
C LEU A 151 -2.03 -0.45 1.63
N VAL A 152 -0.77 -0.04 1.47
CA VAL A 152 0.03 -0.31 0.25
C VAL A 152 0.15 -1.81 0.03
N GLU A 153 0.49 -2.57 1.07
CA GLU A 153 0.59 -4.03 1.01
C GLU A 153 -0.77 -4.67 0.72
N MET A 154 -1.83 -4.26 1.42
CA MET A 154 -3.18 -4.78 1.18
C MET A 154 -3.58 -4.59 -0.29
N MET A 155 -3.33 -3.41 -0.87
CA MET A 155 -3.64 -3.17 -2.29
C MET A 155 -2.74 -3.98 -3.23
N ASN A 156 -1.45 -4.13 -2.91
CA ASN A 156 -0.51 -4.93 -3.72
C ASN A 156 -0.93 -6.41 -3.75
N VAL A 157 -1.25 -6.99 -2.60
CA VAL A 157 -1.74 -8.37 -2.49
C VAL A 157 -3.05 -8.52 -3.25
N THR A 158 -4.00 -7.59 -3.10
CA THR A 158 -5.29 -7.64 -3.82
C THR A 158 -5.10 -7.55 -5.34
N ARG A 159 -4.23 -6.66 -5.83
CA ARG A 159 -3.89 -6.57 -7.27
C ARG A 159 -3.22 -7.83 -7.77
N GLN A 160 -2.32 -8.41 -6.99
CA GLN A 160 -1.68 -9.68 -7.32
C GLN A 160 -2.73 -10.79 -7.44
N GLN A 161 -3.66 -10.90 -6.50
CA GLN A 161 -4.76 -11.86 -6.56
C GLN A 161 -5.61 -11.65 -7.82
N TRP A 162 -6.03 -10.41 -8.10
CA TRP A 162 -6.81 -10.06 -9.29
C TRP A 162 -6.10 -10.43 -10.62
N ASN A 163 -4.79 -10.22 -10.68
CA ASN A 163 -3.98 -10.56 -11.85
C ASN A 163 -3.77 -12.08 -12.00
N GLN A 164 -3.55 -12.79 -10.89
CA GLN A 164 -3.37 -14.26 -10.88
C GLN A 164 -4.59 -14.99 -11.43
N VAL A 165 -5.78 -14.41 -11.29
CA VAL A 165 -7.03 -14.97 -11.83
C VAL A 165 -7.37 -14.47 -13.24
N HIS A 166 -6.45 -13.78 -13.92
CA HIS A 166 -6.60 -13.25 -15.28
C HIS A 166 -7.83 -12.35 -15.50
N CYS A 167 -8.27 -11.62 -14.46
CA CYS A 167 -9.40 -10.70 -14.59
C CYS A 167 -9.07 -9.37 -15.28
N THR A 168 -7.80 -9.14 -15.61
CA THR A 168 -7.35 -7.93 -16.31
C THR A 168 -7.65 -8.05 -17.80
N GLU A 169 -8.77 -7.47 -18.23
CA GLU A 169 -9.06 -7.33 -19.65
C GLU A 169 -8.12 -6.30 -20.28
N HIS A 170 -7.25 -6.74 -21.18
CA HIS A 170 -6.60 -5.83 -22.11
C HIS A 170 -7.66 -5.34 -23.10
N THR A 171 -8.24 -4.17 -22.88
CA THR A 171 -8.96 -3.45 -23.93
C THR A 171 -7.95 -3.00 -25.00
N THR A 172 -7.50 -3.94 -25.81
CA THR A 172 -6.80 -3.62 -27.05
C THR A 172 -7.85 -3.02 -27.98
N ASN A 173 -8.01 -1.70 -27.92
CA ASN A 173 -8.66 -0.94 -28.99
C ASN A 173 -7.71 -0.92 -30.21
N TYR A 174 -7.40 -2.11 -30.73
CA TYR A 174 -6.50 -2.33 -31.86
C TYR A 174 -7.01 -1.55 -33.07
N THR A 175 -8.33 -1.52 -33.27
CA THR A 175 -9.02 -0.72 -34.28
C THR A 175 -8.73 0.77 -34.13
N SER A 176 -8.83 1.34 -32.93
CA SER A 176 -8.56 2.77 -32.71
C SER A 176 -7.08 3.11 -32.89
N VAL A 177 -6.18 2.28 -32.35
CA VAL A 177 -4.73 2.50 -32.44
C VAL A 177 -4.25 2.39 -33.88
N VAL A 178 -4.62 1.32 -34.60
CA VAL A 178 -4.25 1.14 -36.01
C VAL A 178 -4.85 2.24 -36.87
N SER A 179 -6.10 2.65 -36.63
CA SER A 179 -6.72 3.76 -37.37
C SER A 179 -5.93 5.05 -37.19
N ILE A 180 -5.60 5.43 -35.95
CA ILE A 180 -4.82 6.64 -35.67
C ILE A 180 -3.42 6.54 -36.31
N SER A 181 -2.76 5.39 -36.22
CA SER A 181 -1.45 5.16 -36.84
C SER A 181 -1.49 5.29 -38.36
N VAL A 182 -2.50 4.70 -39.02
CA VAL A 182 -2.68 4.82 -40.48
C VAL A 182 -2.99 6.25 -40.88
N PHE A 183 -3.86 6.95 -40.14
CA PHE A 183 -4.14 8.38 -40.37
C PHE A 183 -2.86 9.22 -40.23
N CYS A 184 -2.09 9.06 -39.16
CA CYS A 184 -0.82 9.74 -38.97
C CYS A 184 0.20 9.43 -40.09
N CYS A 185 0.23 8.21 -40.63
CA CYS A 185 1.14 7.83 -41.71
C CYS A 185 0.67 8.28 -43.10
N SER A 186 -0.64 8.48 -43.28
CA SER A 186 -1.25 8.89 -44.55
C SER A 186 -1.25 10.41 -44.78
N LEU A 187 -0.98 11.20 -43.74
CA LEU A 187 -0.79 12.64 -43.88
C LEU A 187 0.53 12.90 -44.63
N PRO A 188 0.49 13.50 -45.84
CA PRO A 188 1.69 13.78 -46.60
C PRO A 188 2.60 14.72 -45.81
N SER A 189 3.88 14.36 -45.71
CA SER A 189 4.95 15.12 -45.10
C SER A 189 5.05 16.55 -45.65
N SER A 190 4.24 17.44 -45.09
CA SER A 190 4.37 18.89 -45.19
C SER A 190 4.67 19.42 -43.80
N SER A 191 5.94 19.30 -43.43
CA SER A 191 6.66 20.25 -42.57
C SER A 191 6.52 20.24 -41.03
N THR A 192 5.78 19.34 -40.37
CA THR A 192 5.59 19.47 -38.89
C THR A 192 5.92 18.25 -38.01
N CYS A 193 6.46 17.15 -38.54
CA CYS A 193 6.83 15.99 -37.71
C CYS A 193 8.29 15.95 -37.22
N LEU A 194 9.07 17.01 -37.42
CA LEU A 194 10.48 17.06 -37.00
C LEU A 194 10.70 17.62 -35.58
N GLN A 195 9.67 17.70 -34.74
CA GLN A 195 9.79 18.34 -33.41
C GLN A 195 9.33 17.50 -32.20
N CYS A 196 9.00 16.22 -32.36
CA CYS A 196 8.65 15.35 -31.22
C CYS A 196 9.60 14.18 -30.99
N SER A 197 10.88 14.30 -31.35
CA SER A 197 11.91 13.34 -30.93
C SER A 197 13.31 13.95 -30.80
N SER A 198 13.54 14.73 -29.74
CA SER A 198 14.83 14.66 -29.05
C SER A 198 14.80 15.19 -27.61
N PRO A 199 15.61 14.59 -26.71
CA PRO A 199 15.61 14.85 -25.28
C PRO A 199 16.41 16.11 -24.95
N GLY A 200 15.86 16.98 -24.11
CA GLY A 200 16.61 18.09 -23.52
C GLY A 200 17.55 17.58 -22.43
N ARG A 201 18.87 17.63 -22.70
CA ARG A 201 19.94 17.54 -21.69
C ARG A 201 20.86 18.76 -21.84
N GLU A 202 20.90 19.53 -20.76
CA GLU A 202 21.87 20.50 -20.19
C GLU A 202 22.95 21.24 -21.03
N SER A 203 23.08 22.51 -20.61
CA SER A 203 24.27 23.35 -20.37
C SER A 203 25.10 23.97 -21.51
N SER A 204 25.02 25.31 -21.57
CA SER A 204 26.15 26.23 -21.37
C SER A 204 25.65 27.57 -20.82
#